data_AF-A0A1M6C127-F1
#
_entry.id   AF-A0A1M6C127-F1
#
_cell.length_a   1.000
_cell.length_b   1.000
_cell.length_c   1.000
_cell.angle_alpha   90.00
_cell.angle_beta   90.00
_cell.angle_gamma   90.00
#
_symmetry.space_group_name_H-M   'P 1'
#
loop_
_entity.id
_entity.type
_entity.pdbx_description
1 polymer ?
#
loop_
_entity_poly.entity_id
_entity_poly.type
_entity_poly.pdbx_seq_one_letter_code
_entity_poly.pdbx_strand_id
1 'polypeptide(L)'
;MKNNFYKLLSIILITLMLFSDVMVVFAENRDNIGIIIKKHLVTVQGATNDDFADITIQVIRNDDGKRVYIDQLKTNESGQFSVTINLEKGSYKLIVGFTHGKVQRDFSVSYEDNEGGGSGGGSGGNGGNNGGSGGGSRGGSYSRGKVDDVAKLIEKTEPHKKAFSDIEKFYWAKEAIEAVAAKGILLETADETFSPEANITRGDFIGALIRALGLTAEAHGSFIDVSVTDPYYEDIKIARALGIAKGVGDDRLDPYSFITRQDMMVLIERALRISGKLEDKMADLTYLDQFEDKDQISGYAREAVALMVELGFIQGDGKNVNPKGYVTRAEAAVVLYRICTLLNGLSETIKNN
;
A
#
# COMPACT_ATOMS: atom_id res chain seq x y z
N MET A 1 13.79 29.75 -32.17
CA MET A 1 13.94 29.66 -30.70
C MET A 1 12.98 30.55 -29.91
N LYS A 2 12.74 31.81 -30.29
CA LYS A 2 11.82 32.71 -29.55
C LYS A 2 10.36 32.21 -29.44
N ASN A 3 9.79 31.59 -30.48
CA ASN A 3 8.39 31.10 -30.45
C ASN A 3 8.11 29.93 -29.50
N ASN A 4 9.09 29.06 -29.23
CA ASN A 4 8.90 27.97 -28.27
C ASN A 4 9.00 28.46 -26.83
N PHE A 5 9.78 29.51 -26.59
CA PHE A 5 9.90 30.14 -25.28
C PHE A 5 8.58 30.84 -24.88
N TYR A 6 7.94 31.55 -25.80
CA TYR A 6 6.63 32.17 -25.51
C TYR A 6 5.52 31.12 -25.32
N LYS A 7 5.54 30.00 -26.03
CA LYS A 7 4.62 28.88 -25.78
C LYS A 7 4.83 28.27 -24.40
N LEU A 8 6.07 28.01 -24.00
CA LEU A 8 6.39 27.46 -22.67
C LEU A 8 6.00 28.45 -21.54
N LEU A 9 6.31 29.73 -21.72
CA LEU A 9 5.97 30.79 -20.76
C LEU A 9 4.46 31.00 -20.66
N SER A 10 3.73 30.92 -21.78
CA SER A 10 2.26 31.00 -21.79
C SER A 10 1.61 29.79 -21.14
N ILE A 11 2.15 28.58 -21.31
CA ILE A 11 1.67 27.38 -20.62
C ILE A 11 1.90 27.50 -19.12
N ILE A 12 3.08 27.97 -18.68
CA ILE A 12 3.38 28.19 -17.26
C ILE A 12 2.45 29.27 -16.67
N LEU A 13 2.23 30.39 -17.35
CA LEU A 13 1.32 31.46 -16.87
C LEU A 13 -0.15 31.03 -16.84
N ILE A 14 -0.63 30.30 -17.86
CA ILE A 14 -2.01 29.77 -17.87
C ILE A 14 -2.18 28.73 -16.77
N THR A 15 -1.14 27.94 -16.48
CA THR A 15 -1.17 27.00 -15.35
C THR A 15 -1.19 27.75 -14.02
N LEU A 16 -0.38 28.81 -13.84
CA LEU A 16 -0.37 29.65 -12.63
C LEU A 16 -1.68 30.43 -12.41
N MET A 17 -2.32 30.91 -13.48
CA MET A 17 -3.61 31.61 -13.41
C MET A 17 -4.77 30.66 -13.09
N LEU A 18 -4.80 29.47 -13.72
CA LEU A 18 -5.75 28.43 -13.33
C LEU A 18 -5.51 27.94 -11.90
N PHE A 19 -4.27 27.99 -11.40
CA PHE A 19 -3.94 27.70 -10.01
C PHE A 19 -4.55 28.71 -9.01
N SER A 20 -4.71 29.99 -9.38
CA SER A 20 -5.23 31.01 -8.47
C SER A 20 -6.76 31.02 -8.42
N ASP A 21 -7.42 30.95 -9.58
CA ASP A 21 -8.89 31.00 -9.64
C ASP A 21 -9.54 29.73 -9.11
N VAL A 22 -8.88 28.57 -9.28
CA VAL A 22 -9.31 27.31 -8.66
C VAL A 22 -9.20 27.45 -7.13
N MET A 23 -8.04 27.89 -6.60
CA MET A 23 -7.81 27.98 -5.14
C MET A 23 -8.76 28.91 -4.38
N VAL A 24 -9.25 30.00 -5.00
CA VAL A 24 -10.20 30.93 -4.36
C VAL A 24 -11.57 30.28 -4.10
N VAL A 25 -11.99 29.31 -4.91
CA VAL A 25 -13.29 28.62 -4.75
C VAL A 25 -13.26 27.53 -3.66
N PHE A 26 -12.07 27.08 -3.20
CA PHE A 26 -11.95 26.02 -2.17
C PHE A 26 -11.92 26.54 -0.72
N ALA A 27 -12.00 27.86 -0.50
CA ALA A 27 -11.87 28.46 0.83
C ALA A 27 -13.05 28.17 1.80
N GLU A 28 -14.21 27.73 1.30
CA GLU A 28 -15.43 27.57 2.12
C GLU A 28 -15.78 26.11 2.50
N ASN A 29 -15.03 25.09 2.05
CA ASN A 29 -15.27 23.69 2.47
C ASN A 29 -13.97 22.87 2.40
N ARG A 30 -13.30 22.67 3.55
CA ARG A 30 -11.89 22.22 3.63
C ARG A 30 -11.65 20.70 3.62
N ASP A 31 -12.66 19.88 3.37
CA ASP A 31 -12.51 18.43 3.09
C ASP A 31 -12.61 18.12 1.59
N ASN A 32 -12.26 19.07 0.73
CA ASN A 32 -12.40 18.94 -0.72
C ASN A 32 -11.10 18.46 -1.38
N ILE A 33 -11.14 17.23 -1.88
CA ILE A 33 -10.13 16.67 -2.78
C ILE A 33 -10.56 16.92 -4.22
N GLY A 34 -9.72 17.64 -4.96
CA GLY A 34 -9.85 17.86 -6.39
C GLY A 34 -9.04 16.86 -7.20
N ILE A 35 -9.63 16.35 -8.27
CA ILE A 35 -8.96 15.53 -9.28
C ILE A 35 -9.05 16.28 -10.61
N ILE A 36 -7.90 16.62 -11.18
CA ILE A 36 -7.80 17.28 -12.49
C ILE A 36 -7.15 16.29 -13.44
N ILE A 37 -7.86 15.91 -14.50
CA ILE A 37 -7.40 14.93 -15.49
C ILE A 37 -7.07 15.65 -16.79
N LYS A 38 -5.83 15.52 -17.25
CA LYS A 38 -5.33 16.04 -18.54
C LYS A 38 -4.63 14.91 -19.28
N LYS A 39 -5.38 14.20 -20.13
CA LYS A 39 -4.93 12.96 -20.79
C LYS A 39 -4.47 11.93 -19.75
N HIS A 40 -3.22 11.50 -19.81
CA HIS A 40 -2.62 10.56 -18.86
C HIS A 40 -2.15 11.21 -17.55
N LEU A 41 -2.12 12.54 -17.47
CA LEU A 41 -1.72 13.25 -16.25
C LEU A 41 -2.93 13.50 -15.35
N VAL A 42 -2.92 12.92 -14.16
CA VAL A 42 -3.93 13.09 -13.13
C VAL A 42 -3.33 13.86 -11.96
N THR A 43 -3.76 15.09 -11.79
CA THR A 43 -3.37 15.91 -10.65
C THR A 43 -4.39 15.75 -9.53
N VAL A 44 -3.93 15.24 -8.39
CA VAL A 44 -4.69 15.19 -7.15
C VAL A 44 -4.25 16.36 -6.29
N GLN A 45 -5.20 17.16 -5.83
CA GLN A 45 -4.92 18.31 -4.97
C GLN A 45 -5.98 18.47 -3.90
N GLY A 46 -5.61 19.09 -2.78
CA GLY A 46 -6.54 19.35 -1.70
C GLY A 46 -5.91 20.18 -0.59
N ALA A 47 -6.67 20.34 0.48
CA ALA A 47 -6.21 20.98 1.70
C ALA A 47 -6.65 20.15 2.92
N THR A 48 -5.96 20.38 4.03
CA THR A 48 -6.27 19.82 5.35
C THR A 48 -6.33 20.98 6.36
N ASN A 49 -6.88 20.72 7.54
CA ASN A 49 -6.91 21.71 8.63
C ASN A 49 -5.59 21.80 9.40
N ASP A 50 -4.69 20.83 9.18
CA ASP A 50 -3.42 20.70 9.88
C ASP A 50 -2.28 21.17 8.97
N ASP A 51 -1.53 22.17 9.44
CA ASP A 51 -0.33 22.63 8.75
C ASP A 51 0.75 21.54 8.81
N PHE A 52 1.44 21.31 7.71
CA PHE A 52 2.48 20.27 7.60
C PHE A 52 2.02 18.85 7.94
N ALA A 53 0.72 18.57 7.77
CA ALA A 53 0.14 17.24 7.88
C ALA A 53 0.79 16.26 6.90
N ASP A 54 1.03 15.04 7.38
CA ASP A 54 1.43 13.94 6.52
C ASP A 54 0.18 13.35 5.86
N ILE A 55 0.22 13.19 4.54
CA ILE A 55 -0.87 12.63 3.77
C ILE A 55 -0.40 11.43 2.95
N THR A 56 -1.27 10.43 2.84
CA THR A 56 -1.08 9.26 1.97
C THR A 56 -1.94 9.42 0.75
N ILE A 57 -1.37 9.26 -0.45
CA ILE A 57 -2.17 9.17 -1.67
C ILE A 57 -2.00 7.78 -2.24
N GLN A 58 -3.10 7.06 -2.44
CA GLN A 58 -3.13 5.77 -3.12
C GLN A 58 -4.10 5.83 -4.29
N VAL A 59 -3.71 5.24 -5.42
CA VAL A 59 -4.60 5.02 -6.55
C VAL A 59 -4.69 3.53 -6.81
N ILE A 60 -5.91 3.01 -6.84
CA ILE A 60 -6.22 1.60 -7.07
C ILE A 60 -7.02 1.49 -8.35
N ARG A 61 -6.66 0.58 -9.25
CA ARG A 61 -7.41 0.31 -10.48
C ARG A 61 -8.65 -0.53 -10.15
N ASN A 62 -9.79 -0.17 -10.72
CA ASN A 62 -11.08 -0.75 -10.34
C ASN A 62 -11.37 -2.11 -10.99
N ASP A 63 -10.67 -2.46 -12.07
CA ASP A 63 -10.85 -3.72 -12.81
C ASP A 63 -10.23 -4.93 -12.09
N ASP A 64 -8.99 -4.79 -11.62
CA ASP A 64 -8.19 -5.84 -11.00
C ASP A 64 -7.88 -5.57 -9.52
N GLY A 65 -8.24 -4.39 -9.00
CA GLY A 65 -7.92 -3.99 -7.64
C GLY A 65 -6.44 -3.68 -7.41
N LYS A 66 -5.63 -3.60 -8.47
CA LYS A 66 -4.19 -3.34 -8.37
C LYS A 66 -3.95 -1.91 -7.93
N ARG A 67 -3.18 -1.74 -6.84
CA ARG A 67 -2.63 -0.42 -6.49
C ARG A 67 -1.66 -0.04 -7.61
N VAL A 68 -1.84 1.14 -8.20
CA VAL A 68 -1.01 1.65 -9.31
C VAL A 68 -0.17 2.86 -8.89
N TYR A 69 -0.46 3.43 -7.73
CA TYR A 69 0.29 4.53 -7.17
C TYR A 69 0.17 4.54 -5.65
N ILE A 70 1.28 4.83 -4.97
CA ILE A 70 1.30 5.25 -3.58
C ILE A 70 2.38 6.32 -3.40
N ASP A 71 2.05 7.38 -2.68
CA ASP A 71 3.01 8.42 -2.33
C ASP A 71 2.65 9.10 -1.03
N GLN A 72 3.62 9.80 -0.47
CA GLN A 72 3.52 10.53 0.78
C GLN A 72 3.97 11.94 0.59
N LEU A 73 3.11 12.84 1.02
CA LEU A 73 3.36 14.25 0.90
C LEU A 73 3.20 14.87 2.27
N LYS A 74 3.95 15.93 2.50
CA LYS A 74 3.72 16.84 3.61
C LYS A 74 2.97 18.04 3.05
N THR A 75 1.87 18.43 3.69
CA THR A 75 1.17 19.64 3.29
C THR A 75 2.06 20.86 3.53
N ASN A 76 1.78 21.96 2.82
CA ASN A 76 2.47 23.22 3.06
C ASN A 76 1.98 23.91 4.35
N GLU A 77 2.50 25.10 4.63
CA GLU A 77 2.12 25.94 5.78
C GLU A 77 0.65 26.40 5.80
N SER A 78 -0.11 26.13 4.73
CA SER A 78 -1.55 26.38 4.64
C SER A 78 -2.36 25.10 4.58
N GLY A 79 -1.76 23.96 4.90
CA GLY A 79 -2.39 22.65 4.86
C GLY A 79 -2.66 22.10 3.45
N GLN A 80 -2.11 22.70 2.39
CA GLN A 80 -2.39 22.32 0.99
C GLN A 80 -1.40 21.28 0.43
N PHE A 81 -1.87 20.47 -0.52
CA PHE A 81 -1.07 19.51 -1.26
C PHE A 81 -1.45 19.41 -2.73
N SER A 82 -0.51 18.96 -3.57
CA SER A 82 -0.75 18.64 -4.97
C SER A 82 0.25 17.59 -5.44
N VAL A 83 -0.22 16.60 -6.19
CA VAL A 83 0.63 15.61 -6.86
C VAL A 83 0.08 15.30 -8.23
N THR A 84 0.97 15.05 -9.19
CA THR A 84 0.58 14.66 -10.55
C THR A 84 1.08 13.27 -10.85
N ILE A 85 0.15 12.39 -11.19
CA ILE A 85 0.35 10.96 -11.39
C ILE A 85 0.14 10.68 -12.88
N ASN A 86 1.02 9.89 -13.48
CA ASN A 86 0.81 9.38 -14.83
C ASN A 86 0.01 8.07 -14.75
N LEU A 87 -1.19 8.05 -15.32
CA LEU A 87 -2.10 6.91 -15.31
C LEU A 87 -2.54 6.57 -16.73
N GLU A 88 -2.65 5.27 -16.99
CA GLU A 88 -3.20 4.73 -18.23
C GLU A 88 -4.72 4.96 -18.33
N LYS A 89 -5.32 4.62 -19.48
CA LYS A 89 -6.78 4.63 -19.62
C LYS A 89 -7.37 3.57 -18.70
N GLY A 90 -8.39 3.95 -17.92
CA GLY A 90 -9.00 3.02 -16.97
C GLY A 90 -9.91 3.69 -15.97
N SER A 91 -10.50 2.89 -15.09
CA SER A 91 -11.26 3.36 -13.93
C SER A 91 -10.48 3.08 -12.66
N TYR A 92 -10.48 4.04 -11.75
CA TYR A 92 -9.64 4.05 -10.57
C TYR A 92 -10.40 4.54 -9.34
N LYS A 93 -9.95 4.11 -8.18
CA LYS A 93 -10.30 4.63 -6.86
C LYS A 93 -9.10 5.36 -6.28
N LEU A 94 -9.24 6.66 -6.09
CA LEU A 94 -8.34 7.47 -5.29
C LEU A 94 -8.68 7.27 -3.81
N ILE A 95 -7.67 7.02 -2.99
CA ILE A 95 -7.76 7.03 -1.53
C ILE A 95 -6.72 8.04 -1.02
N VAL A 96 -7.19 9.06 -0.32
CA VAL A 96 -6.31 10.00 0.37
C VAL A 96 -6.48 9.81 1.87
N GLY A 97 -5.42 9.37 2.52
CA GLY A 97 -5.35 9.16 3.97
C GLY A 97 -4.79 10.39 4.67
N PHE A 98 -5.36 10.68 5.84
CA PHE A 98 -4.98 11.73 6.76
C PHE A 98 -4.79 11.13 8.15
N THR A 99 -4.15 11.86 9.06
CA THR A 99 -3.95 11.44 10.46
C THR A 99 -5.24 11.01 11.16
N HIS A 100 -6.40 11.57 10.77
CA HIS A 100 -7.69 11.33 11.42
C HIS A 100 -8.78 10.81 10.47
N GLY A 101 -8.42 10.22 9.34
CA GLY A 101 -9.43 9.66 8.43
C GLY A 101 -8.95 9.48 7.00
N LYS A 102 -9.89 9.21 6.10
CA LYS A 102 -9.61 9.07 4.67
C LYS A 102 -10.75 9.61 3.84
N VAL A 103 -10.42 10.09 2.64
CA VAL A 103 -11.39 10.40 1.59
C VAL A 103 -11.15 9.47 0.42
N GLN A 104 -12.23 8.92 -0.12
CA GLN A 104 -12.20 8.03 -1.28
C GLN A 104 -13.01 8.62 -2.43
N ARG A 105 -12.47 8.56 -3.64
CA ARG A 105 -13.11 9.07 -4.86
C ARG A 105 -12.85 8.13 -6.03
N ASP A 106 -13.92 7.67 -6.68
CA ASP A 106 -13.79 6.97 -7.96
C ASP A 106 -13.64 8.00 -9.11
N PHE A 107 -12.77 7.70 -10.08
CA PHE A 107 -12.55 8.52 -11.28
C PHE A 107 -12.15 7.64 -12.48
N SER A 108 -12.23 8.19 -13.69
CA SER A 108 -11.82 7.48 -14.91
C SER A 108 -10.89 8.35 -15.74
N VAL A 109 -9.86 7.73 -16.30
CA VAL A 109 -8.90 8.36 -17.21
C VAL A 109 -9.22 7.93 -18.63
N SER A 110 -9.42 8.90 -19.51
CA SER A 110 -9.65 8.68 -20.95
C SER A 110 -8.87 9.70 -21.79
N TYR A 111 -8.35 9.25 -22.92
CA TYR A 111 -7.73 10.09 -23.95
C TYR A 111 -7.79 9.41 -25.31
N GLU A 112 -7.84 10.19 -26.38
CA GLU A 112 -7.79 9.68 -27.75
C GLU A 112 -6.33 9.45 -28.18
N ASP A 113 -6.07 8.31 -28.82
CA ASP A 113 -4.78 8.07 -29.46
C ASP A 113 -4.82 8.83 -30.80
N ASN A 114 -4.30 10.06 -30.80
CA ASN A 114 -4.16 10.80 -32.06
C ASN A 114 -2.99 10.21 -32.85
N GLU A 115 -3.24 9.09 -33.53
CA GLU A 115 -2.47 8.69 -34.71
C GLU A 115 -2.91 9.55 -35.89
N GLY A 116 -2.15 10.61 -36.18
CA GLY A 116 -2.35 11.42 -37.37
C GLY A 116 -1.78 10.73 -38.62
N GLY A 117 -2.62 10.46 -39.61
CA GLY A 117 -2.21 10.08 -40.97
C GLY A 117 -3.40 9.83 -41.88
N GLY A 118 -3.65 10.72 -42.83
CA GLY A 118 -4.92 10.77 -43.57
C GLY A 118 -4.96 10.11 -44.95
N SER A 119 -6.13 10.31 -45.57
CA SER A 119 -6.52 10.22 -46.98
C SER A 119 -6.87 8.83 -47.56
N GLY A 120 -8.03 8.79 -48.22
CA GLY A 120 -8.35 7.77 -49.22
C GLY A 120 -9.81 7.32 -49.21
N GLY A 121 -10.65 7.94 -50.03
CA GLY A 121 -12.06 7.60 -50.20
C GLY A 121 -12.32 6.23 -50.81
N GLY A 122 -13.57 5.79 -50.75
CA GLY A 122 -14.02 4.56 -51.41
C GLY A 122 -15.45 4.22 -51.03
N SER A 123 -16.38 4.62 -51.90
CA SER A 123 -17.80 4.28 -51.87
C SER A 123 -18.03 2.78 -52.16
N GLY A 124 -19.08 2.21 -51.57
CA GLY A 124 -19.79 1.05 -52.12
C GLY A 124 -20.09 -0.08 -51.14
N GLY A 125 -21.38 -0.47 -51.05
CA GLY A 125 -21.73 -1.87 -50.77
C GLY A 125 -22.73 -2.15 -49.64
N ASN A 126 -23.99 -1.82 -49.91
CA ASN A 126 -25.24 -2.41 -49.44
C ASN A 126 -25.20 -3.86 -48.86
N GLY A 127 -26.01 -4.15 -47.82
CA GLY A 127 -26.49 -5.52 -47.57
C GLY A 127 -26.93 -5.91 -46.15
N GLY A 128 -28.20 -5.65 -45.81
CA GLY A 128 -29.11 -6.69 -45.27
C GLY A 128 -29.00 -7.16 -43.82
N ASN A 129 -29.79 -6.53 -42.94
CA ASN A 129 -30.78 -7.10 -42.01
C ASN A 129 -30.68 -8.57 -41.57
N ASN A 130 -30.66 -8.84 -40.25
CA ASN A 130 -31.81 -9.48 -39.58
C ASN A 130 -31.75 -9.39 -38.05
N GLY A 131 -32.84 -8.94 -37.45
CA GLY A 131 -33.10 -9.02 -36.02
C GLY A 131 -33.66 -10.38 -35.59
N GLY A 132 -33.47 -10.72 -34.33
CA GLY A 132 -34.05 -11.90 -33.71
C GLY A 132 -34.04 -11.79 -32.19
N SER A 133 -35.16 -11.34 -31.62
CA SER A 133 -35.51 -11.49 -30.21
C SER A 133 -35.81 -12.96 -29.89
N GLY A 134 -35.43 -13.41 -28.70
CA GLY A 134 -35.86 -14.71 -28.16
C GLY A 134 -35.45 -14.87 -26.71
N GLY A 135 -36.37 -14.60 -25.79
CA GLY A 135 -36.21 -14.89 -24.36
C GLY A 135 -36.26 -16.39 -24.05
N GLY A 136 -35.71 -16.76 -22.90
CA GLY A 136 -35.83 -18.12 -22.36
C GLY A 136 -35.16 -18.26 -20.99
N SER A 137 -35.95 -18.14 -19.91
CA SER A 137 -35.62 -18.75 -18.62
C SER A 137 -35.66 -20.27 -18.74
N ARG A 138 -34.67 -20.97 -18.17
CA ARG A 138 -34.80 -22.18 -17.33
C ARG A 138 -33.42 -22.68 -16.92
N GLY A 139 -33.29 -23.05 -15.65
CA GLY A 139 -32.03 -23.46 -15.04
C GLY A 139 -31.63 -24.91 -15.30
N GLY A 140 -30.56 -25.31 -14.60
CA GLY A 140 -30.18 -26.71 -14.42
C GLY A 140 -28.73 -27.02 -14.80
N SER A 141 -27.93 -27.26 -13.75
CA SER A 141 -26.87 -28.27 -13.70
C SER A 141 -25.50 -27.95 -14.33
N TYR A 142 -24.58 -27.48 -13.49
CA TYR A 142 -23.14 -27.56 -13.79
C TYR A 142 -22.66 -28.99 -13.60
N SER A 143 -22.33 -29.63 -14.73
CA SER A 143 -21.69 -30.93 -14.80
C SER A 143 -20.21 -30.82 -14.46
N ARG A 144 -19.73 -31.79 -13.68
CA ARG A 144 -18.38 -31.92 -13.13
C ARG A 144 -17.36 -32.22 -14.24
N GLY A 145 -16.74 -31.18 -14.79
CA GLY A 145 -15.60 -31.28 -15.71
C GLY A 145 -14.28 -31.42 -14.94
N LYS A 146 -13.52 -32.47 -15.32
CA LYS A 146 -12.18 -32.89 -14.88
C LYS A 146 -11.29 -31.83 -14.21
N VAL A 147 -10.91 -32.16 -12.97
CA VAL A 147 -9.91 -31.50 -12.11
C VAL A 147 -8.44 -31.72 -12.56
N ASP A 148 -8.22 -32.39 -13.69
CA ASP A 148 -6.87 -32.77 -14.13
C ASP A 148 -6.16 -31.67 -14.95
N ASP A 149 -6.89 -30.69 -15.47
CA ASP A 149 -6.34 -29.62 -16.33
C ASP A 149 -5.89 -28.37 -15.54
N VAL A 150 -6.36 -28.18 -14.30
CA VAL A 150 -5.90 -27.09 -13.41
C VAL A 150 -4.56 -27.41 -12.75
N ALA A 151 -4.29 -28.69 -12.45
CA ALA A 151 -3.01 -29.12 -11.89
C ALA A 151 -1.85 -28.88 -12.86
N LYS A 152 -2.10 -28.98 -14.17
CA LYS A 152 -1.11 -28.74 -15.23
C LYS A 152 -0.83 -27.27 -15.53
N LEU A 153 -1.67 -26.35 -15.03
CA LEU A 153 -1.47 -24.90 -15.12
C LEU A 153 -0.75 -24.33 -13.88
N ILE A 154 -0.74 -25.08 -12.77
CA ILE A 154 -0.07 -24.67 -11.51
C ILE A 154 1.40 -25.14 -11.47
N GLU A 155 1.78 -26.11 -12.30
CA GLU A 155 3.16 -26.61 -12.41
C GLU A 155 3.98 -25.86 -13.48
N LYS A 156 3.94 -24.51 -13.44
CA LYS A 156 4.90 -23.65 -14.17
C LYS A 156 5.05 -22.28 -13.53
N THR A 157 5.23 -22.23 -12.22
CA THR A 157 5.74 -21.01 -11.56
C THR A 157 7.08 -21.35 -10.93
N GLU A 158 8.12 -21.25 -11.76
CA GLU A 158 9.45 -20.93 -11.24
C GLU A 158 9.34 -19.62 -10.43
N PRO A 159 10.10 -19.44 -9.34
CA PRO A 159 10.16 -18.18 -8.62
C PRO A 159 10.74 -17.13 -9.59
N HIS A 160 9.86 -16.42 -10.29
CA HIS A 160 10.24 -15.26 -11.06
C HIS A 160 10.76 -14.25 -10.05
N LYS A 161 12.09 -14.06 -10.05
CA LYS A 161 12.73 -12.93 -9.40
C LYS A 161 12.03 -11.68 -9.91
N LYS A 162 11.11 -11.15 -9.10
CA LYS A 162 10.32 -9.97 -9.47
C LYS A 162 11.25 -8.79 -9.43
N ALA A 163 11.63 -8.30 -10.61
CA ALA A 163 12.50 -7.15 -10.74
C ALA A 163 11.68 -5.89 -10.45
N PHE A 164 12.16 -5.07 -9.53
CA PHE A 164 11.59 -3.76 -9.25
C PHE A 164 12.53 -2.69 -9.80
N SER A 165 11.98 -1.72 -10.54
CA SER A 165 12.76 -0.66 -11.16
C SER A 165 13.30 0.38 -10.15
N ASP A 166 12.68 0.45 -8.98
CA ASP A 166 12.89 1.48 -7.97
C ASP A 166 13.73 1.03 -6.75
N ILE A 167 14.25 -0.21 -6.75
CA ILE A 167 15.00 -0.76 -5.60
C ILE A 167 16.53 -0.64 -5.74
N GLU A 168 17.05 -0.25 -6.90
CA GLU A 168 18.50 -0.29 -7.17
C GLU A 168 19.32 0.62 -6.23
N LYS A 169 18.75 1.76 -5.81
CA LYS A 169 19.40 2.67 -4.84
C LYS A 169 19.35 2.16 -3.40
N PHE A 170 18.58 1.10 -3.11
CA PHE A 170 18.38 0.53 -1.78
C PHE A 170 19.14 -0.79 -1.60
N TYR A 171 20.44 -0.81 -1.90
CA TYR A 171 21.27 -2.02 -1.81
C TYR A 171 21.17 -2.75 -0.46
N TRP A 172 21.00 -2.01 0.64
CA TRP A 172 20.83 -2.54 1.99
C TRP A 172 19.50 -3.29 2.22
N ALA A 173 18.46 -2.97 1.44
CA ALA A 173 17.13 -3.58 1.54
C ALA A 173 16.81 -4.51 0.36
N LYS A 174 17.58 -4.43 -0.74
CA LYS A 174 17.26 -5.07 -2.02
C LYS A 174 16.94 -6.55 -1.89
N GLU A 175 17.81 -7.31 -1.23
CA GLU A 175 17.61 -8.74 -1.01
C GLU A 175 16.35 -9.02 -0.21
N ALA A 176 16.14 -8.29 0.89
CA ALA A 176 14.95 -8.43 1.72
C ALA A 176 13.68 -8.14 0.93
N ILE A 177 13.67 -7.05 0.16
CA ILE A 177 12.54 -6.64 -0.70
C ILE A 177 12.23 -7.73 -1.73
N GLU A 178 13.23 -8.20 -2.48
CA GLU A 178 13.06 -9.26 -3.48
C GLU A 178 12.51 -10.54 -2.82
N ALA A 179 13.03 -10.92 -1.64
CA ALA A 179 12.62 -12.12 -0.94
C ALA A 179 11.18 -12.06 -0.39
N VAL A 180 10.80 -10.96 0.27
CA VAL A 180 9.43 -10.83 0.81
C VAL A 180 8.40 -10.67 -0.30
N ALA A 181 8.76 -10.01 -1.41
CA ALA A 181 7.86 -9.88 -2.55
C ALA A 181 7.68 -11.21 -3.30
N ALA A 182 8.77 -11.94 -3.55
CA ALA A 182 8.71 -13.24 -4.21
C ALA A 182 7.88 -14.28 -3.44
N LYS A 183 7.85 -14.17 -2.11
CA LYS A 183 7.02 -15.02 -1.23
C LYS A 183 5.59 -14.50 -1.04
N GLY A 184 5.23 -13.38 -1.67
CA GLY A 184 3.92 -12.75 -1.49
C GLY A 184 3.68 -12.30 -0.05
N ILE A 185 4.74 -11.96 0.71
CA ILE A 185 4.65 -11.48 2.09
C ILE A 185 4.34 -9.98 2.11
N LEU A 186 5.17 -9.17 1.45
CA LEU A 186 4.91 -7.74 1.30
C LEU A 186 4.71 -7.45 -0.19
N LEU A 187 3.49 -7.04 -0.53
CA LEU A 187 3.07 -6.84 -1.91
C LEU A 187 3.69 -5.56 -2.47
N GLU A 188 4.00 -5.57 -3.76
CA GLU A 188 4.36 -4.37 -4.50
C GLU A 188 3.22 -3.34 -4.53
N THR A 189 3.56 -2.11 -4.88
CA THR A 189 2.60 -0.99 -4.86
C THR A 189 2.07 -0.64 -6.23
N ALA A 190 2.75 -1.08 -7.28
CA ALA A 190 2.36 -1.02 -8.67
C ALA A 190 3.16 -2.05 -9.48
N ASP A 191 2.90 -2.15 -10.78
CA ASP A 191 3.71 -3.02 -11.62
C ASP A 191 5.18 -2.61 -11.60
N GLU A 192 6.07 -3.58 -11.41
CA GLU A 192 7.53 -3.38 -11.33
C GLU A 192 7.98 -2.28 -10.33
N THR A 193 7.14 -1.91 -9.36
CA THR A 193 7.38 -0.80 -8.42
C THR A 193 7.08 -1.20 -6.98
N PHE A 194 8.07 -1.13 -6.11
CA PHE A 194 7.92 -1.50 -4.70
C PHE A 194 7.63 -0.32 -3.77
N SER A 195 8.01 0.90 -4.16
CA SER A 195 8.03 2.15 -3.36
C SER A 195 8.81 2.05 -2.05
N PRO A 196 10.14 1.77 -2.06
CA PRO A 196 10.89 1.45 -0.84
C PRO A 196 10.99 2.62 0.15
N GLU A 197 11.00 3.86 -0.34
CA GLU A 197 11.08 5.11 0.44
C GLU A 197 9.76 5.50 1.10
N ALA A 198 8.62 5.00 0.63
CA ALA A 198 7.32 5.33 1.18
C ALA A 198 7.14 4.66 2.56
N ASN A 199 6.57 5.37 3.55
CA ASN A 199 6.11 4.74 4.78
C ASN A 199 5.05 3.66 4.53
N ILE A 200 5.14 2.56 5.25
CA ILE A 200 4.17 1.47 5.17
C ILE A 200 2.93 1.82 5.99
N THR A 201 1.76 1.47 5.44
CA THR A 201 0.50 1.62 6.18
C THR A 201 0.36 0.52 7.23
N ARG A 202 -0.42 0.80 8.28
CA ARG A 202 -0.71 -0.16 9.34
C ARG A 202 -1.37 -1.43 8.81
N GLY A 203 -2.29 -1.31 7.86
CA GLY A 203 -2.95 -2.45 7.21
C GLY A 203 -1.97 -3.28 6.39
N ASP A 204 -1.13 -2.63 5.55
CA ASP A 204 -0.14 -3.34 4.74
C ASP A 204 0.88 -4.08 5.62
N PHE A 205 1.34 -3.47 6.73
CA PHE A 205 2.28 -4.11 7.65
C PHE A 205 1.66 -5.30 8.38
N ILE A 206 0.46 -5.16 8.94
CA ILE A 206 -0.23 -6.26 9.64
C ILE A 206 -0.46 -7.41 8.68
N GLY A 207 -0.96 -7.13 7.47
CA GLY A 207 -1.17 -8.16 6.46
C GLY A 207 0.12 -8.92 6.12
N ALA A 208 1.21 -8.19 5.93
CA ALA A 208 2.51 -8.79 5.67
C ALA A 208 3.05 -9.61 6.84
N LEU A 209 2.84 -9.16 8.09
CA LEU A 209 3.28 -9.88 9.28
C LEU A 209 2.55 -11.22 9.45
N ILE A 210 1.23 -11.26 9.21
CA ILE A 210 0.44 -12.50 9.24
C ILE A 210 0.93 -13.49 8.19
N ARG A 211 1.15 -13.03 6.95
CA ARG A 211 1.70 -13.86 5.87
C ARG A 211 3.12 -14.34 6.14
N ALA A 212 3.98 -13.47 6.66
CA ALA A 212 5.36 -13.82 7.02
C ALA A 212 5.42 -14.96 8.04
N LEU A 213 4.50 -14.98 9.00
CA LEU A 213 4.44 -15.98 10.05
C LEU A 213 3.57 -17.19 9.70
N GLY A 214 2.88 -17.17 8.56
CA GLY A 214 1.96 -18.23 8.12
C GLY A 214 0.80 -18.45 9.10
N LEU A 215 0.36 -17.40 9.78
CA LEU A 215 -0.67 -17.50 10.82
C LEU A 215 -2.04 -17.70 10.19
N THR A 216 -2.83 -18.58 10.79
CA THR A 216 -4.20 -18.88 10.38
C THR A 216 -5.10 -18.96 11.61
N ALA A 217 -6.36 -18.59 11.46
CA ALA A 217 -7.38 -18.69 12.50
C ALA A 217 -8.77 -18.76 11.85
N GLU A 218 -9.72 -19.39 12.53
CA GLU A 218 -11.12 -19.18 12.21
C GLU A 218 -11.50 -17.75 12.63
N ALA A 219 -11.84 -16.90 11.66
CA ALA A 219 -12.04 -15.48 11.90
C ALA A 219 -13.38 -14.99 11.34
N HIS A 220 -14.16 -14.34 12.21
CA HIS A 220 -15.49 -13.80 11.92
C HIS A 220 -15.47 -12.28 12.05
N GLY A 221 -15.83 -11.57 10.97
CA GLY A 221 -15.84 -10.11 10.95
C GLY A 221 -14.45 -9.46 10.94
N SER A 222 -14.37 -8.25 10.40
CA SER A 222 -13.17 -7.39 10.41
C SER A 222 -13.48 -6.06 11.13
N PHE A 223 -12.51 -5.17 11.22
CA PHE A 223 -12.74 -3.79 11.67
C PHE A 223 -13.61 -3.02 10.68
N ILE A 224 -14.43 -2.09 11.17
CA ILE A 224 -15.44 -1.40 10.36
C ILE A 224 -14.87 -0.52 9.24
N ASP A 225 -13.59 -0.16 9.34
CA ASP A 225 -12.87 0.71 8.41
C ASP A 225 -11.95 -0.05 7.43
N VAL A 226 -12.01 -1.38 7.45
CA VAL A 226 -11.29 -2.29 6.56
C VAL A 226 -12.27 -2.84 5.51
N SER A 227 -12.02 -2.54 4.24
CA SER A 227 -12.86 -2.98 3.13
C SER A 227 -12.60 -4.45 2.79
N VAL A 228 -13.65 -5.18 2.39
CA VAL A 228 -13.54 -6.56 1.86
C VAL A 228 -12.67 -6.65 0.61
N THR A 229 -12.48 -5.53 -0.09
CA THR A 229 -11.65 -5.42 -1.29
C THR A 229 -10.20 -5.04 -0.98
N ASP A 230 -9.87 -4.73 0.28
CA ASP A 230 -8.49 -4.41 0.62
C ASP A 230 -7.61 -5.67 0.52
N PRO A 231 -6.38 -5.56 0.00
CA PRO A 231 -5.51 -6.72 -0.24
C PRO A 231 -5.11 -7.46 1.05
N TYR A 232 -5.27 -6.82 2.21
CA TYR A 232 -4.96 -7.34 3.54
C TYR A 232 -6.21 -7.75 4.34
N TYR A 233 -7.40 -7.77 3.73
CA TYR A 233 -8.66 -7.98 4.44
C TYR A 233 -8.69 -9.29 5.23
N GLU A 234 -8.36 -10.41 4.58
CA GLU A 234 -8.35 -11.73 5.22
C GLU A 234 -7.25 -11.84 6.30
N ASP A 235 -6.07 -11.27 6.04
CA ASP A 235 -4.98 -11.25 7.02
C ASP A 235 -5.38 -10.47 8.28
N ILE A 236 -6.07 -9.33 8.13
CA ILE A 236 -6.52 -8.52 9.26
C ILE A 236 -7.59 -9.25 10.09
N LYS A 237 -8.50 -9.99 9.45
CA LYS A 237 -9.47 -10.83 10.17
C LYS A 237 -8.74 -11.82 11.08
N ILE A 238 -7.72 -12.49 10.55
CA ILE A 238 -6.88 -13.43 11.30
C ILE A 238 -6.15 -12.69 12.44
N ALA A 239 -5.51 -11.55 12.15
CA ALA A 239 -4.79 -10.75 13.14
C ALA A 239 -5.70 -10.30 14.30
N ARG A 240 -6.95 -9.96 14.00
CA ARG A 240 -7.97 -9.58 14.98
C ARG A 240 -8.39 -10.79 15.82
N ALA A 241 -8.73 -11.91 15.17
CA ALA A 241 -9.16 -13.13 15.85
C ALA A 241 -8.08 -13.68 16.81
N LEU A 242 -6.81 -13.56 16.42
CA LEU A 242 -5.67 -13.94 17.24
C LEU A 242 -5.32 -12.90 18.34
N GLY A 243 -5.90 -11.71 18.32
CA GLY A 243 -5.59 -10.64 19.28
C GLY A 243 -4.26 -9.92 19.03
N ILE A 244 -3.66 -10.10 17.85
CA ILE A 244 -2.46 -9.37 17.39
C ILE A 244 -2.84 -7.91 17.13
N ALA A 245 -3.87 -7.72 16.29
CA ALA A 245 -4.44 -6.41 16.00
C ALA A 245 -5.60 -6.13 16.96
N LYS A 246 -5.44 -5.14 17.84
CA LYS A 246 -6.47 -4.72 18.81
C LYS A 246 -7.28 -3.50 18.37
N GLY A 247 -6.94 -2.90 17.23
CA GLY A 247 -7.53 -1.66 16.75
C GLY A 247 -7.03 -0.40 17.47
N VAL A 248 -7.68 0.72 17.19
CA VAL A 248 -7.42 2.05 17.75
C VAL A 248 -8.57 2.57 18.62
N GLY A 249 -9.62 1.76 18.81
CA GLY A 249 -10.88 2.15 19.47
C GLY A 249 -12.07 2.05 18.51
N ASP A 250 -13.30 2.08 19.04
CA ASP A 250 -14.55 2.14 18.27
C ASP A 250 -14.67 1.15 17.11
N ASP A 251 -14.14 -0.07 17.32
CA ASP A 251 -14.11 -1.14 16.33
C ASP A 251 -13.32 -0.82 15.03
N ARG A 252 -12.37 0.11 15.11
CA ARG A 252 -11.53 0.58 13.98
C ARG A 252 -10.10 0.10 14.09
N LEU A 253 -9.45 -0.08 12.94
CA LEU A 253 -8.02 -0.38 12.84
C LEU A 253 -7.17 0.82 12.43
N ASP A 254 -7.76 1.75 11.67
CA ASP A 254 -7.07 2.78 10.90
C ASP A 254 -5.99 2.21 9.95
N PRO A 255 -6.39 1.42 8.95
CA PRO A 255 -5.45 0.62 8.16
C PRO A 255 -4.64 1.43 7.14
N TYR A 256 -5.01 2.69 6.85
CA TYR A 256 -4.34 3.53 5.85
C TYR A 256 -3.35 4.52 6.47
N SER A 257 -3.42 4.74 7.78
CA SER A 257 -2.42 5.51 8.51
C SER A 257 -1.09 4.76 8.54
N PHE A 258 0.00 5.54 8.57
CA PHE A 258 1.34 4.97 8.68
C PHE A 258 1.57 4.39 10.06
N ILE A 259 2.32 3.30 10.09
CA ILE A 259 2.66 2.66 11.35
C ILE A 259 3.91 3.30 11.96
N THR A 260 3.83 3.63 13.25
CA THR A 260 5.00 4.07 14.01
C THR A 260 5.93 2.89 14.29
N ARG A 261 7.23 3.16 14.49
CA ARG A 261 8.21 2.14 14.84
C ARG A 261 7.83 1.37 16.10
N GLN A 262 7.36 2.06 17.14
CA GLN A 262 6.95 1.38 18.39
C GLN A 262 5.71 0.51 18.19
N ASP A 263 4.73 0.94 17.38
CA ASP A 263 3.53 0.13 17.10
C ASP A 263 3.86 -1.11 16.27
N MET A 264 4.77 -0.97 15.30
CA MET A 264 5.28 -2.08 14.52
C MET A 264 5.90 -3.14 15.44
N MET A 265 6.74 -2.72 16.39
CA MET A 265 7.39 -3.64 17.34
C MET A 265 6.38 -4.33 18.26
N VAL A 266 5.35 -3.62 18.72
CA VAL A 266 4.25 -4.20 19.53
C VAL A 266 3.48 -5.27 18.75
N LEU A 267 3.20 -5.05 17.46
CA LEU A 267 2.54 -6.05 16.62
C LEU A 267 3.42 -7.28 16.40
N ILE A 268 4.72 -7.07 16.15
CA ILE A 268 5.68 -8.17 15.98
C ILE A 268 5.76 -9.00 17.26
N GLU A 269 5.93 -8.36 18.42
CA GLU A 269 5.99 -9.05 19.71
C GLU A 269 4.76 -9.95 19.92
N ARG A 270 3.55 -9.39 19.77
CA ARG A 270 2.30 -10.15 19.93
C ARG A 270 2.22 -11.32 18.97
N ALA A 271 2.55 -11.10 17.70
CA ALA A 271 2.50 -12.14 16.69
C ALA A 271 3.51 -13.27 16.97
N LEU A 272 4.73 -12.92 17.42
CA LEU A 272 5.75 -13.89 17.80
C LEU A 272 5.33 -14.72 19.02
N ARG A 273 4.78 -14.09 20.07
CA ARG A 273 4.23 -14.80 21.24
C ARG A 273 3.11 -15.76 20.83
N ILE A 274 2.15 -15.29 20.05
CA ILE A 274 1.01 -16.11 19.58
C ILE A 274 1.46 -17.28 18.70
N SER A 275 2.50 -17.06 17.88
CA SER A 275 3.06 -18.13 17.05
C SER A 275 3.84 -19.19 17.83
N GLY A 276 4.03 -19.02 19.15
CA GLY A 276 4.85 -19.89 19.99
C GLY A 276 6.34 -19.81 19.69
N LYS A 277 6.78 -18.79 18.95
CA LYS A 277 8.18 -18.59 18.51
C LYS A 277 9.00 -17.73 19.46
N LEU A 278 8.35 -17.25 20.52
CA LEU A 278 8.94 -16.47 21.58
C LEU A 278 8.50 -17.10 22.90
N GLU A 279 9.48 -17.51 23.71
CA GLU A 279 9.20 -18.02 25.04
C GLU A 279 8.52 -16.94 25.89
N ASP A 280 7.81 -17.33 26.96
CA ASP A 280 7.19 -16.43 27.94
C ASP A 280 8.23 -15.70 28.83
N LYS A 281 9.35 -15.32 28.23
CA LYS A 281 10.36 -14.45 28.83
C LYS A 281 9.88 -13.00 28.76
N MET A 282 10.03 -12.30 29.87
CA MET A 282 9.91 -10.84 29.91
C MET A 282 11.16 -10.20 29.32
N ALA A 283 10.98 -9.16 28.51
CA ALA A 283 12.11 -8.46 27.91
C ALA A 283 13.00 -7.81 28.99
N ASP A 284 14.32 -7.85 28.79
CA ASP A 284 15.24 -7.08 29.63
C ASP A 284 15.22 -5.60 29.21
N LEU A 285 14.62 -4.75 30.03
CA LEU A 285 14.48 -3.33 29.72
C LEU A 285 15.81 -2.55 29.68
N THR A 286 16.91 -3.10 30.20
CA THR A 286 18.23 -2.44 30.12
C THR A 286 18.75 -2.34 28.69
N TYR A 287 18.24 -3.16 27.76
CA TYR A 287 18.52 -2.99 26.33
C TYR A 287 18.07 -1.63 25.78
N LEU A 288 17.18 -0.93 26.48
CA LEU A 288 16.78 0.44 26.11
C LEU A 288 17.80 1.50 26.54
N ASP A 289 18.70 1.20 27.47
CA ASP A 289 19.63 2.19 28.04
C ASP A 289 20.69 2.67 27.04
N GLN A 290 20.86 1.94 25.93
CA GLN A 290 21.71 2.36 24.82
C GLN A 290 21.13 3.50 23.97
N PHE A 291 19.82 3.77 24.09
CA PHE A 291 19.14 4.78 23.28
C PHE A 291 18.91 6.09 24.04
N GLU A 292 19.29 7.22 23.42
CA GLU A 292 19.12 8.56 23.98
C GLU A 292 17.64 8.99 23.99
N ASP A 293 16.81 8.46 23.08
CA ASP A 293 15.38 8.76 22.95
C ASP A 293 14.47 7.73 23.66
N LYS A 294 15.00 6.88 24.54
CA LYS A 294 14.23 5.83 25.24
C LYS A 294 13.04 6.36 26.05
N ASP A 295 13.11 7.61 26.51
CA ASP A 295 12.04 8.26 27.27
C ASP A 295 10.87 8.71 26.37
N GLN A 296 11.05 8.70 25.05
CA GLN A 296 9.96 8.93 24.09
C GLN A 296 9.12 7.68 23.82
N ILE A 297 9.58 6.49 24.25
CA ILE A 297 8.88 5.22 24.07
C ILE A 297 7.63 5.24 24.97
N SER A 298 6.47 5.00 24.36
CA SER A 298 5.22 4.91 25.12
C SER A 298 5.21 3.70 26.04
N GLY A 299 4.59 3.84 27.22
CA GLY A 299 4.59 2.79 28.26
C GLY A 299 4.15 1.40 27.75
N TYR A 300 3.14 1.37 26.89
CA TYR A 300 2.62 0.12 26.29
C TYR A 300 3.59 -0.58 25.33
N ALA A 301 4.61 0.14 24.83
CA ALA A 301 5.55 -0.35 23.83
C ALA A 301 6.92 -0.67 24.42
N ARG A 302 7.21 -0.31 25.68
CA ARG A 302 8.54 -0.47 26.28
C ARG A 302 9.06 -1.90 26.22
N GLU A 303 8.21 -2.87 26.58
CA GLU A 303 8.58 -4.29 26.55
C GLU A 303 8.84 -4.76 25.12
N ALA A 304 7.92 -4.45 24.20
CA ALA A 304 8.07 -4.78 22.79
C ALA A 304 9.37 -4.22 22.20
N VAL A 305 9.66 -2.94 22.43
CA VAL A 305 10.86 -2.28 21.90
C VAL A 305 12.13 -2.91 22.48
N ALA A 306 12.17 -3.13 23.80
CA ALA A 306 13.31 -3.77 24.45
C ALA A 306 13.56 -5.17 23.86
N LEU A 307 12.50 -5.95 23.67
CA LEU A 307 12.60 -7.30 23.13
C LEU A 307 13.06 -7.32 21.68
N MET A 308 12.53 -6.43 20.83
CA MET A 308 12.92 -6.39 19.42
C MET A 308 14.39 -5.97 19.25
N VAL A 309 14.92 -5.20 20.20
CA VAL A 309 16.34 -4.85 20.26
C VAL A 309 17.17 -6.02 20.80
N GLU A 310 16.74 -6.67 21.88
CA GLU A 310 17.38 -7.87 22.45
C GLU A 310 17.53 -8.99 21.41
N LEU A 311 16.48 -9.23 20.62
CA LEU A 311 16.46 -10.23 19.54
C LEU A 311 17.23 -9.80 18.29
N GLY A 312 17.73 -8.57 18.23
CA GLY A 312 18.48 -8.04 17.09
C GLY A 312 17.64 -7.76 15.84
N PHE A 313 16.30 -7.82 15.94
CA PHE A 313 15.41 -7.47 14.83
C PHE A 313 15.50 -5.97 14.52
N ILE A 314 15.62 -5.15 15.57
CA ILE A 314 15.74 -3.69 15.49
C ILE A 314 17.08 -3.26 16.09
N GLN A 315 17.84 -2.46 15.35
CA GLN A 315 19.15 -1.96 15.79
C GLN A 315 19.13 -0.47 16.16
N GLY A 316 18.08 0.26 15.79
CA GLY A 316 18.04 1.72 15.88
C GLY A 316 18.79 2.42 14.74
N ASP A 317 18.81 3.75 14.80
CA ASP A 317 19.58 4.63 13.92
C ASP A 317 20.66 5.32 14.75
N GLY A 318 21.78 4.60 14.95
CA GLY A 318 22.85 5.03 15.83
C GLY A 318 22.43 4.99 17.30
N LYS A 319 22.18 6.16 17.89
CA LYS A 319 21.84 6.30 19.31
C LYS A 319 20.34 6.41 19.59
N ASN A 320 19.49 6.32 18.57
CA ASN A 320 18.05 6.49 18.71
C ASN A 320 17.30 5.26 18.19
N VAL A 321 16.17 4.92 18.83
CA VAL A 321 15.23 3.90 18.33
C VAL A 321 14.09 4.51 17.50
N ASN A 322 13.93 5.84 17.58
CA ASN A 322 12.95 6.66 16.88
C ASN A 322 11.50 6.17 17.08
N PRO A 323 11.01 5.98 18.31
CA PRO A 323 9.81 5.18 18.58
C PRO A 323 8.54 5.73 17.93
N LYS A 324 8.47 7.06 17.74
CA LYS A 324 7.34 7.75 17.11
C LYS A 324 7.50 7.97 15.61
N GLY A 325 8.67 7.69 15.05
CA GLY A 325 8.91 7.80 13.62
C GLY A 325 8.13 6.75 12.84
N TYR A 326 7.78 7.05 11.60
CA TYR A 326 7.15 6.09 10.70
C TYR A 326 8.17 5.13 10.09
N VAL A 327 7.68 3.96 9.65
CA VAL A 327 8.49 2.90 9.07
C VAL A 327 8.37 2.94 7.55
N THR A 328 9.49 3.00 6.85
CA THR A 328 9.52 2.87 5.37
C THR A 328 9.23 1.43 4.94
N ARG A 329 8.74 1.24 3.72
CA ARG A 329 8.51 -0.10 3.16
C ARG A 329 9.80 -0.90 3.02
N ALA A 330 10.93 -0.24 2.74
CA ALA A 330 12.25 -0.88 2.75
C ALA A 330 12.62 -1.42 4.14
N GLU A 331 12.44 -0.62 5.19
CA GLU A 331 12.69 -1.05 6.57
C GLU A 331 11.77 -2.19 6.98
N ALA A 332 10.47 -2.08 6.67
CA ALA A 332 9.50 -3.13 6.93
C ALA A 332 9.89 -4.45 6.24
N ALA A 333 10.33 -4.39 4.99
CA ALA A 333 10.82 -5.56 4.26
C ALA A 333 12.01 -6.21 4.96
N VAL A 334 13.00 -5.42 5.40
CA VAL A 334 14.16 -5.93 6.14
C VAL A 334 13.75 -6.60 7.46
N VAL A 335 12.84 -5.98 8.21
CA VAL A 335 12.35 -6.55 9.47
C VAL A 335 11.60 -7.86 9.23
N LEU A 336 10.68 -7.89 8.27
CA LEU A 336 9.93 -9.11 7.89
C LEU A 336 10.86 -10.21 7.39
N TYR A 337 11.87 -9.86 6.60
CA TYR A 337 12.88 -10.80 6.12
C TYR A 337 13.68 -11.41 7.28
N ARG A 338 14.16 -10.59 8.22
CA ARG A 338 14.87 -11.05 9.43
C ARG A 338 14.01 -11.97 10.29
N ILE A 339 12.73 -11.62 10.47
CA ILE A 339 11.76 -12.49 11.17
C ILE A 339 11.70 -13.85 10.44
N CYS A 340 11.50 -13.87 9.12
CA CYS A 340 11.43 -15.12 8.37
C CYS A 340 12.72 -15.96 8.46
N THR A 341 13.90 -15.34 8.35
CA THR A 341 15.18 -16.05 8.31
C THR A 341 15.57 -16.57 9.70
N LEU A 342 15.41 -15.77 10.75
CA LEU A 342 15.72 -16.19 12.12
C LEU A 342 14.77 -17.29 12.60
N LEU A 343 13.50 -17.25 12.21
CA LEU A 343 12.55 -18.32 12.53
C LEU A 343 12.84 -19.63 11.79
N ASN A 344 13.39 -19.56 10.58
CA ASN A 344 13.83 -20.75 9.86
C ASN A 344 15.07 -21.38 10.51
N GLY A 345 16.02 -20.56 10.97
CA GLY A 345 17.18 -21.05 11.73
C GLY A 345 16.81 -21.69 13.08
N LEU A 346 15.78 -21.17 13.76
CA LEU A 346 15.25 -21.75 14.99
C LEU A 346 14.56 -23.12 14.76
N SER A 347 13.88 -23.30 13.62
CA SER A 347 13.24 -24.57 13.24
C SER A 347 14.26 -25.68 12.93
N GLU A 348 15.41 -25.35 12.33
CA GLU A 348 16.48 -26.31 12.07
C GLU A 348 17.22 -26.74 13.35
N THR A 349 17.32 -25.85 14.33
CA THR A 349 17.97 -26.14 15.62
C THR A 349 17.13 -27.09 16.49
N ILE A 350 15.78 -27.01 16.41
CA ILE A 350 14.87 -27.91 17.15
C ILE A 350 14.76 -29.30 16.49
N LYS A 351 15.02 -29.42 15.19
CA LYS A 351 15.04 -30.73 14.50
C LYS A 351 16.33 -31.53 14.72
N ASN A 352 17.39 -30.87 15.21
CA ASN A 352 18.71 -31.44 15.39
C ASN A 352 19.10 -31.67 16.87
N ASN A 353 18.15 -31.50 17.80
CA ASN A 353 18.28 -31.82 19.24
C ASN A 353 17.14 -32.74 19.69
#